data_AF-A0A6V7IXM5-F1
#
_entry.id   AF-A0A6V7IXM5-F1
#
_cell.length_a   1.000
_cell.length_b   1.000
_cell.length_c   1.000
_cell.angle_alpha   90.00
_cell.angle_beta   90.00
_cell.angle_gamma   90.00
#
_symmetry.space_group_name_H-M   'P 1'
#
loop_
_entity.id
_entity.type
_entity.pdbx_description
1 polymer ?
#
loop_
_entity_poly.entity_id
_entity_poly.type
_entity_poly.pdbx_seq_one_letter_code
_entity_poly.pdbx_strand_id
1 'polypeptide(L)' 'SVPLEYSEDITYSGVHGLRYVAKKTAFASPKTEPENQCYCLNTTGGIRGEDGCLLDGGLDLFGCQ' A
#
# COMPACT_ATOMS: atom_id res chain seq x y z
N SER A 1 1.00 8.33 -3.91
CA SER A 1 0.76 8.74 -2.50
C SER A 1 -0.04 7.66 -1.82
N VAL A 2 -0.07 7.60 -0.47
CA VAL A 2 -0.80 6.55 0.28
C VAL A 2 -1.85 7.21 1.18
N PRO A 3 -3.16 6.95 0.99
CA PRO A 3 -4.21 7.52 1.83
C PRO A 3 -4.27 6.83 3.19
N LEU A 4 -4.65 7.60 4.21
CA LEU A 4 -4.90 7.09 5.56
C LEU A 4 -6.39 7.18 5.89
N GLU A 5 -6.90 6.18 6.60
CA GLU A 5 -8.27 6.12 7.10
C GLU A 5 -8.28 6.23 8.63
N TYR A 6 -9.32 6.86 9.17
CA TYR A 6 -9.51 6.93 10.61
C TYR A 6 -9.71 5.51 11.16
N SER A 7 -9.00 5.19 12.24
CA SER A 7 -9.10 3.92 12.93
C SER A 7 -9.88 4.06 14.23
N GLU A 8 -9.41 4.94 15.13
CA GLU A 8 -9.95 5.06 16.49
C GLU A 8 -9.45 6.32 17.20
N ASP A 9 -10.13 6.72 18.27
CA ASP A 9 -9.66 7.71 19.23
C ASP A 9 -8.59 7.09 20.12
N ILE A 10 -7.53 7.83 20.41
CA ILE A 10 -6.45 7.38 21.31
C ILE A 10 -6.12 8.45 22.34
N THR A 11 -5.48 8.02 23.42
CA THR A 11 -4.78 8.90 24.35
C THR A 11 -3.30 8.56 24.33
N TYR A 12 -2.46 9.53 23.98
CA TYR A 12 -1.01 9.37 23.99
C TYR A 12 -0.41 10.41 24.93
N SER A 13 0.26 9.95 25.99
CA SER A 13 0.83 10.83 27.02
C SER A 13 -0.18 11.84 27.61
N GLY A 14 -1.43 11.40 27.82
CA GLY A 14 -2.50 12.24 28.37
C GLY A 14 -3.17 13.18 27.36
N VAL A 15 -2.76 13.18 26.09
CA VAL A 15 -3.35 14.00 25.02
C VAL A 15 -4.31 13.15 24.18
N HIS A 16 -5.53 13.66 23.98
CA HIS A 16 -6.51 13.05 23.07
C HIS A 16 -6.10 13.27 21.62
N GLY A 17 -6.15 12.20 20.82
CA GLY A 17 -5.85 12.25 19.39
C GLY A 17 -6.67 11.25 18.60
N LEU A 18 -6.69 11.45 17.29
CA LEU A 18 -7.33 10.56 16.32
C LEU A 18 -6.26 9.71 15.64
N ARG A 19 -6.36 8.39 15.73
CA ARG A 19 -5.45 7.46 15.04
C ARG A 19 -5.93 7.24 13.62
N TYR A 20 -5.01 7.39 12.68
CA TYR A 20 -5.20 7.06 11.27
C TYR A 20 -4.23 5.95 10.87
N VAL A 21 -4.68 5.04 10.01
CA VAL A 21 -3.90 3.91 9.50
C VAL A 21 -3.97 3.87 7.98
N ALA A 22 -2.98 3.29 7.33
CA ALA A 22 -3.10 3.03 5.89
C ALA A 22 -4.20 1.99 5.65
N LYS A 23 -5.02 2.20 4.61
CA LYS A 23 -6.01 1.21 4.19
C LYS A 23 -5.33 -0.14 4.00
N LYS A 24 -5.95 -1.23 4.45
CA LYS A 24 -5.36 -2.58 4.35
C LYS A 24 -4.99 -2.97 2.92
N THR A 25 -5.71 -2.44 1.93
CA THR A 25 -5.47 -2.71 0.51
C THR A 25 -4.53 -1.72 -0.16
N ALA A 26 -3.93 -0.77 0.59
CA ALA A 26 -3.01 0.23 0.04
C ALA A 26 -1.80 -0.38 -0.69
N PHE A 27 -1.39 -1.59 -0.30
CA PHE A 27 -0.30 -2.34 -0.93
C PHE A 27 -0.75 -3.71 -1.44
N ALA A 28 -2.07 -3.91 -1.64
CA ALA A 28 -2.59 -5.12 -2.25
C ALA A 28 -2.25 -5.16 -3.74
N SER A 29 -2.00 -6.35 -4.28
CA SER A 29 -1.80 -6.52 -5.71
C SER A 29 -3.09 -6.24 -6.49
N PRO A 30 -3.02 -6.00 -7.81
CA PRO A 30 -4.21 -5.78 -8.63
C PRO A 30 -5.18 -6.99 -8.67
N LYS A 31 -4.72 -8.18 -8.26
CA LYS A 31 -5.58 -9.37 -8.14
C LYS A 31 -6.63 -9.20 -7.04
N THR A 32 -6.31 -8.47 -5.98
CA THR A 32 -7.17 -8.25 -4.82
C THR A 32 -7.70 -6.80 -4.73
N GLU A 33 -6.98 -5.83 -5.32
CA GLU A 33 -7.40 -4.42 -5.42
C GLU A 33 -7.07 -3.87 -6.83
N PRO A 34 -8.00 -4.00 -7.80
CA PRO A 34 -7.76 -3.64 -9.21
C PRO A 34 -7.34 -2.19 -9.45
N GLU A 35 -7.73 -1.27 -8.56
CA GLU A 35 -7.33 0.14 -8.63
C GLU A 35 -5.81 0.34 -8.50
N ASN A 36 -5.09 -0.63 -7.92
CA ASN A 36 -3.64 -0.58 -7.75
C ASN A 36 -2.84 -0.94 -9.03
N GLN A 37 -3.51 -1.28 -10.14
CA GLN A 37 -2.84 -1.67 -11.39
C GLN A 37 -1.82 -0.63 -11.88
N CYS A 38 -2.07 0.65 -11.67
CA CYS A 38 -1.20 1.75 -12.10
C CYS A 38 0.13 1.82 -11.33
N TYR A 39 0.27 1.08 -10.23
CA TYR A 39 1.51 1.01 -9.44
C TYR A 39 2.42 -0.16 -9.84
N CYS A 40 2.00 -1.00 -10.79
CA CYS A 40 2.87 -2.02 -11.37
C CYS A 40 3.75 -1.42 -12.48
N LEU A 41 5.05 -1.34 -12.24
CA LEU A 41 6.00 -0.74 -13.18
C LEU A 41 6.43 -1.69 -14.32
N ASN A 42 6.16 -3.00 -14.20
CA ASN A 42 6.59 -4.03 -15.16
C ASN A 42 8.11 -4.02 -15.45
N THR A 43 8.89 -3.39 -14.57
CA THR A 43 10.36 -3.29 -14.64
C THR A 43 11.04 -4.41 -13.87
N THR A 44 10.43 -4.82 -12.76
CA THR A 44 10.97 -5.87 -11.89
C THR A 44 10.33 -7.19 -12.27
N GLY A 45 11.12 -8.10 -12.86
CA GLY A 45 10.73 -9.45 -13.29
C GLY A 45 10.39 -10.44 -12.16
N GLY A 46 9.85 -9.97 -11.03
CA GLY A 46 9.03 -10.74 -10.09
C GLY A 46 9.52 -10.89 -8.64
N ILE A 47 8.55 -11.24 -7.76
CA ILE A 47 8.67 -12.20 -6.61
C ILE A 47 7.40 -13.12 -6.54
N ARG A 48 6.48 -13.12 -7.52
CA ARG A 48 6.31 -14.20 -8.54
C ARG A 48 5.23 -13.84 -9.59
N GLY A 49 5.00 -12.55 -9.86
CA GLY A 49 3.99 -12.09 -10.83
C GLY A 49 4.46 -12.24 -12.28
N GLU A 50 3.80 -13.12 -13.04
CA GLU A 50 3.99 -13.31 -14.49
C GLU A 50 3.47 -12.12 -15.33
N ASP A 51 2.82 -11.14 -14.68
CA ASP A 51 2.16 -9.97 -15.24
C ASP A 51 2.91 -8.65 -14.98
N GLY A 52 4.10 -8.69 -14.38
CA GLY A 52 4.90 -7.50 -14.07
C GLY A 52 4.52 -6.80 -12.76
N CYS A 53 3.67 -7.41 -11.93
CA CYS A 53 3.26 -6.90 -10.62
C CYS A 53 3.91 -7.68 -9.46
N LEU A 54 4.15 -7.00 -8.32
CA LEU A 54 4.52 -7.66 -7.06
C LEU A 54 3.28 -8.27 -6.38
N LEU A 55 3.53 -9.23 -5.47
CA LEU A 55 2.48 -9.83 -4.63
C LEU A 55 1.98 -8.82 -3.57
N ASP A 56 0.84 -9.14 -2.95
CA ASP A 56 0.27 -8.36 -1.85
C ASP A 56 1.32 -8.01 -0.79
N GLY A 57 1.39 -6.73 -0.43
CA GLY A 57 2.35 -6.16 0.50
C GLY A 57 3.63 -5.61 -0.15
N GLY A 58 3.85 -5.84 -1.45
CA GLY A 58 5.01 -5.33 -2.20
C GLY A 58 4.70 -4.09 -3.04
N LEU A 59 5.65 -3.16 -3.12
CA LEU A 59 5.60 -2.01 -4.03
C LEU A 59 6.97 -1.77 -4.68
N ASP A 60 6.99 -1.65 -6.00
CA ASP A 60 8.21 -1.33 -6.76
C ASP A 60 8.43 0.19 -6.77
N LEU A 61 9.59 0.62 -6.29
CA LEU A 61 10.01 2.02 -6.21
C LEU A 61 11.21 2.32 -7.11
N PHE A 62 11.51 1.47 -8.08
CA PHE A 62 12.66 1.63 -8.99
C PHE A 62 12.69 3.00 -9.66
N GLY A 63 11.53 3.54 -10.05
CA GLY A 63 11.41 4.87 -10.68
C GLY A 63 11.63 6.09 -9.76
N CYS A 64 11.92 5.87 -8.47
CA CYS A 64 12.11 6.94 -7.49
C CYS A 64 13.56 7.08 -6.99
N GLN A 65 14.51 6.38 -7.62
CA GLN A 65 15.95 6.44 -7.32
C GLN A 65 16.69 7.46 -8.20
#